data_AF-A0A534YII0-F1
#
_entry.id   AF-A0A534YII0-F1
#
_cell.length_a   1.000
_cell.length_b   1.000
_cell.length_c   1.000
_cell.angle_alpha   90.00
_cell.angle_beta   90.00
_cell.angle_gamma   90.00
#
_symmetry.space_group_name_H-M   'P 1'
#
loop_
_entity.id
_entity.type
_entity.pdbx_description
1 polymer ?
#
loop_
_entity_poly.entity_id
_entity_poly.type
_entity_poly.pdbx_seq_one_letter_code
_entity_poly.pdbx_strand_id
1 'polypeptide(L)'
;MGQTGDDGKVLFAASVHDFFRQILSIAIENQRASVQQATELYLANLLGGFVQTESLLFRDENGILHQRPLALLLKDALDAEETVARARLLRRLGDTSLFVSGMFGECLNRSVVDVDYYIEMGGRAYDALGEVAARRGVERSLWDELSEKFSQLVEVLNEVAERTLLNSDTGLVRLYEKWMKTGSARVGVMLREQGVPAIVGVPRGRFVQ
;
A
#
# COMPACT_ATOMS: atom_id res chain seq x y z
N MET A 1 -12.97 -37.04 -18.14
CA MET A 1 -11.81 -36.65 -17.32
C MET A 1 -11.61 -35.14 -17.49
N GLY A 2 -11.69 -34.37 -16.40
CA GLY A 2 -10.99 -33.08 -16.21
C GLY A 2 -11.63 -31.79 -16.75
N GLN A 3 -12.61 -31.23 -16.03
CA GLN A 3 -12.78 -29.78 -15.87
C GLN A 3 -13.39 -29.49 -14.48
N THR A 4 -12.57 -29.27 -13.46
CA THR A 4 -13.00 -28.81 -12.12
C THR A 4 -11.95 -27.90 -11.44
N GLY A 5 -10.98 -27.37 -12.19
CA GLY A 5 -9.84 -26.61 -11.63
C GLY A 5 -9.94 -25.08 -11.70
N ASP A 6 -10.92 -24.52 -12.44
CA ASP A 6 -11.00 -23.08 -12.74
C ASP A 6 -12.01 -22.35 -11.83
N ASP A 7 -13.18 -22.95 -11.60
CA ASP A 7 -14.26 -22.36 -10.78
C ASP A 7 -13.81 -22.01 -9.35
N GLY A 8 -12.95 -22.84 -8.73
CA GLY A 8 -12.45 -22.60 -7.38
C GLY A 8 -11.48 -21.41 -7.29
N LYS A 9 -10.70 -21.14 -8.34
CA LYS A 9 -9.80 -19.98 -8.39
C LYS A 9 -10.57 -18.69 -8.63
N VAL A 10 -11.58 -18.73 -9.49
CA VAL A 10 -12.45 -17.57 -9.78
C VAL A 10 -13.25 -17.19 -8.53
N LEU A 11 -13.80 -18.16 -7.81
CA LEU A 11 -14.51 -17.93 -6.55
C LEU A 11 -13.60 -17.37 -5.45
N PHE A 12 -12.36 -17.88 -5.35
CA PHE A 12 -11.38 -17.37 -4.39
C PHE A 12 -10.93 -15.93 -4.73
N ALA A 13 -10.64 -15.65 -6.01
CA ALA A 13 -10.28 -14.31 -6.45
C ALA A 13 -11.40 -13.28 -6.21
N ALA A 14 -12.65 -13.66 -6.49
CA ALA A 14 -13.81 -12.83 -6.17
C ALA A 14 -13.92 -12.55 -4.65
N SER A 15 -13.73 -13.58 -3.81
CA SER A 15 -13.77 -13.41 -2.36
C SER A 15 -12.65 -12.52 -1.79
N VAL A 16 -11.45 -12.56 -2.38
CA VAL A 16 -10.32 -11.71 -1.98
C VAL A 16 -10.57 -10.26 -2.39
N HIS A 17 -11.13 -10.05 -3.59
CA HIS A 17 -11.50 -8.72 -4.06
C HIS A 17 -12.58 -8.08 -3.18
N ASP A 18 -13.67 -8.81 -2.90
CA ASP A 18 -14.76 -8.34 -2.04
C ASP A 18 -14.29 -8.06 -0.62
N PHE A 19 -13.39 -8.89 -0.09
CA PHE A 19 -12.74 -8.68 1.20
C PHE A 19 -11.96 -7.35 1.23
N PHE A 20 -11.10 -7.10 0.24
CA PHE A 20 -10.33 -5.86 0.19
C PHE A 20 -11.23 -4.64 -0.03
N ARG A 21 -12.29 -4.76 -0.84
CA ARG A 21 -13.30 -3.70 -1.01
C ARG A 21 -13.89 -3.30 0.35
N GLN A 22 -14.35 -4.27 1.14
CA GLN A 22 -14.97 -3.99 2.44
C GLN A 22 -14.01 -3.32 3.42
N ILE A 23 -12.78 -3.83 3.55
CA ILE A 23 -11.79 -3.25 4.46
C ILE A 23 -11.36 -1.86 3.98
N LEU A 24 -11.21 -1.68 2.68
CA LEU A 24 -10.84 -0.39 2.08
C LEU A 24 -11.91 0.68 2.33
N SER A 25 -13.21 0.37 2.17
CA SER A 25 -14.28 1.33 2.45
C SER A 25 -14.24 1.81 3.90
N ILE A 26 -14.05 0.88 4.86
CA ILE A 26 -13.92 1.23 6.28
C ILE A 26 -12.69 2.12 6.53
N ALA A 27 -11.55 1.80 5.91
CA ALA A 27 -10.32 2.59 6.05
C ALA A 27 -10.47 4.00 5.47
N ILE A 28 -11.12 4.14 4.31
CA ILE A 28 -11.41 5.43 3.67
C ILE A 28 -12.24 6.31 4.60
N GLU A 29 -13.28 5.74 5.22
CA GLU A 29 -14.14 6.46 6.17
C GLU A 29 -13.37 6.92 7.42
N ASN A 30 -12.58 6.03 8.05
CA ASN A 30 -11.84 6.35 9.27
C ASN A 30 -10.74 7.38 9.04
N GLN A 31 -10.07 7.33 7.89
CA GLN A 31 -9.06 8.31 7.49
C GLN A 31 -9.66 9.60 6.92
N ARG A 32 -11.00 9.69 6.85
CA ARG A 32 -11.73 10.82 6.27
C ARG A 32 -11.23 11.16 4.87
N ALA A 33 -10.85 10.12 4.12
CA ALA A 33 -10.42 10.25 2.75
C ALA A 33 -11.68 10.40 1.88
N SER A 34 -11.93 11.62 1.41
CA SER A 34 -12.95 11.82 0.38
C SER A 34 -12.33 11.38 -0.94
N VAL A 35 -12.71 10.23 -1.49
CA VAL A 35 -12.19 9.70 -2.77
C VAL A 35 -13.32 9.40 -3.74
N GLN A 36 -13.03 9.47 -5.03
CA GLN A 36 -13.98 9.06 -6.07
C GLN A 36 -14.18 7.54 -6.05
N GLN A 37 -15.35 7.09 -6.52
CA GLN A 37 -15.65 5.66 -6.66
C GLN A 37 -14.63 4.94 -7.58
N ALA A 38 -14.15 5.62 -8.62
CA ALA A 38 -13.12 5.10 -9.51
C ALA A 38 -11.80 4.83 -8.78
N THR A 39 -11.41 5.71 -7.86
CA THR A 39 -10.21 5.58 -7.03
C THR A 39 -10.34 4.43 -6.04
N GLU A 40 -11.48 4.29 -5.37
CA GLU A 40 -11.72 3.14 -4.49
C GLU A 40 -11.65 1.80 -5.25
N LEU A 41 -12.24 1.73 -6.45
CA LEU A 41 -12.16 0.53 -7.30
C LEU A 41 -10.73 0.26 -7.76
N TYR A 42 -9.99 1.31 -8.11
CA TYR A 42 -8.58 1.21 -8.48
C TYR A 42 -7.74 0.62 -7.36
N LEU A 43 -7.88 1.14 -6.13
CA LEU A 43 -7.12 0.69 -4.96
C LEU A 43 -7.45 -0.76 -4.58
N ALA A 44 -8.72 -1.18 -4.68
CA ALA A 44 -9.09 -2.57 -4.44
C ALA A 44 -8.44 -3.51 -5.47
N ASN A 45 -8.40 -3.12 -6.75
CA ASN A 45 -7.71 -3.86 -7.80
C ASN A 45 -6.19 -3.88 -7.58
N LEU A 46 -5.61 -2.78 -7.12
CA LEU A 46 -4.20 -2.66 -6.79
C LEU A 46 -3.80 -3.68 -5.71
N LEU A 47 -4.57 -3.73 -4.62
CA LEU A 47 -4.36 -4.68 -3.52
C LEU A 47 -4.48 -6.13 -4.00
N GLY A 48 -5.52 -6.45 -4.79
CA GLY A 48 -5.69 -7.78 -5.36
C GLY A 48 -4.56 -8.18 -6.31
N GLY A 49 -4.06 -7.24 -7.13
CA GLY A 49 -2.98 -7.48 -8.09
C GLY A 49 -1.62 -7.73 -7.42
N PHE A 50 -1.31 -7.05 -6.32
CA PHE A 50 -0.06 -7.24 -5.60
C PHE A 50 0.00 -8.56 -4.80
N VAL A 51 -1.14 -9.06 -4.33
CA VAL A 51 -1.21 -10.41 -3.72
C VAL A 51 -0.85 -11.50 -4.73
N GLN A 52 -1.11 -11.26 -6.02
CA GLN A 52 -0.85 -12.23 -7.09
C GLN A 52 0.53 -12.09 -7.75
N THR A 53 1.25 -11.01 -7.46
CA THR A 53 2.46 -10.62 -8.20
C THR A 53 3.68 -10.61 -7.28
N GLU A 54 4.47 -11.69 -7.28
CA GLU A 54 5.80 -11.77 -6.65
C GLU A 54 6.86 -10.81 -7.27
N SER A 55 6.47 -9.88 -8.15
CA SER A 55 7.36 -9.11 -9.04
C SER A 55 7.91 -7.79 -8.45
N LEU A 56 7.78 -7.57 -7.13
CA LEU A 56 8.41 -6.41 -6.48
C LEU A 56 9.91 -6.60 -6.24
N LEU A 57 10.39 -7.85 -6.36
CA LEU A 57 11.77 -8.22 -6.08
C LEU A 57 12.55 -8.47 -7.37
N PHE A 58 13.75 -7.93 -7.48
CA PHE A 58 14.75 -8.28 -8.48
C PHE A 58 15.90 -9.01 -7.81
N ARG A 59 16.58 -9.87 -8.56
CA ARG A 59 17.75 -10.61 -8.08
C ARG A 59 19.01 -9.81 -8.43
N ASP A 60 19.85 -9.50 -7.45
CA ASP A 60 21.17 -8.91 -7.73
C ASP A 60 22.13 -9.96 -8.30
N GLU A 61 23.34 -9.50 -8.63
CA GLU A 61 24.43 -10.34 -9.14
C GLU A 61 24.85 -11.46 -8.18
N ASN A 62 24.55 -11.32 -6.88
CA ASN A 62 24.84 -12.30 -5.84
C ASN A 62 23.68 -13.28 -5.59
N GLY A 63 22.58 -13.15 -6.34
CA GLY A 63 21.41 -13.99 -6.16
C GLY A 63 20.45 -13.54 -5.05
N ILE A 64 20.70 -12.40 -4.41
CA ILE A 64 19.88 -11.83 -3.33
C ILE A 64 18.69 -11.08 -3.92
N LEU A 65 17.51 -11.29 -3.36
CA LEU A 65 16.29 -10.58 -3.75
C LEU A 65 16.24 -9.19 -3.10
N HIS A 66 16.14 -8.16 -3.93
CA HIS A 66 16.04 -6.76 -3.52
C HIS A 66 14.78 -6.14 -4.11
N GLN A 67 14.19 -5.16 -3.41
CA GLN A 67 13.14 -4.35 -4.02
C GLN A 67 13.74 -3.45 -5.10
N ARG A 68 13.14 -3.43 -6.31
CA ARG A 68 13.67 -2.60 -7.40
C ARG A 68 13.65 -1.12 -6.97
N PRO A 69 14.79 -0.40 -6.99
CA PRO A 69 14.81 1.00 -6.60
C PRO A 69 13.86 1.82 -7.47
N LEU A 70 13.04 2.67 -6.82
CA LEU A 70 12.10 3.54 -7.53
C LEU A 70 12.80 4.42 -8.59
N ALA A 71 14.05 4.83 -8.33
CA ALA A 71 14.86 5.59 -9.27
C ALA A 71 15.12 4.85 -10.59
N LEU A 72 15.26 3.52 -10.57
CA LEU A 72 15.43 2.73 -11.80
C LEU A 72 14.11 2.62 -12.57
N LEU A 73 12.98 2.49 -11.87
CA LEU A 73 11.66 2.53 -12.51
C LEU A 73 11.40 3.90 -13.15
N LEU A 74 11.77 4.99 -12.49
CA LEU A 74 11.69 6.33 -13.05
C LEU A 74 12.61 6.48 -14.26
N LYS A 75 13.86 6.01 -14.19
CA LYS A 75 14.79 6.05 -15.31
C LYS A 75 14.19 5.36 -16.54
N ASP A 76 13.69 4.12 -16.39
CA ASP A 76 13.05 3.40 -17.49
C ASP A 76 11.89 4.21 -18.10
N ALA A 77 11.09 4.89 -17.25
CA ALA A 77 9.97 5.70 -17.71
C ALA A 77 10.42 6.95 -18.50
N LEU A 78 11.56 7.54 -18.13
CA LEU A 78 12.15 8.68 -18.83
C LEU A 78 12.81 8.26 -20.15
N ASP A 79 13.44 7.08 -20.18
CA ASP A 79 14.11 6.52 -21.37
C ASP A 79 13.10 5.91 -22.38
N ALA A 80 11.83 5.71 -21.98
CA ALA A 80 10.81 5.15 -22.85
C ALA A 80 10.41 6.12 -23.98
N GLU A 81 10.72 5.73 -25.22
CA GLU A 81 10.37 6.48 -26.44
C GLU A 81 8.86 6.44 -26.74
N GLU A 82 8.21 5.30 -26.48
CA GLU A 82 6.78 5.12 -26.73
C GLU A 82 5.95 5.67 -25.57
N THR A 83 5.02 6.59 -25.86
CA THR A 83 4.10 7.18 -24.88
C THR A 83 3.31 6.14 -24.08
N VAL A 84 2.91 5.04 -24.71
CA VAL A 84 2.17 3.95 -24.03
C VAL A 84 3.08 3.21 -23.06
N ALA A 85 4.32 2.90 -23.45
CA ALA A 85 5.31 2.28 -22.57
C ALA A 85 5.64 3.18 -21.38
N ARG A 86 5.86 4.48 -21.62
CA ARG A 86 6.07 5.49 -20.58
C ARG A 86 4.91 5.55 -19.59
N ALA A 87 3.66 5.57 -20.08
CA ALA A 87 2.48 5.56 -19.22
C ALA A 87 2.42 4.31 -18.32
N ARG A 88 2.74 3.13 -18.85
CA ARG A 88 2.77 1.88 -18.07
C ARG A 88 3.85 1.91 -16.98
N LEU A 89 5.03 2.45 -17.28
CA LEU A 89 6.14 2.55 -16.32
C LEU A 89 5.85 3.58 -15.22
N LEU A 90 5.28 4.74 -15.56
CA LEU A 90 4.81 5.73 -14.59
C LEU A 90 3.74 5.17 -13.67
N ARG A 91 2.76 4.45 -14.24
CA ARG A 91 1.74 3.76 -13.44
C ARG A 91 2.36 2.76 -12.47
N ARG A 92 3.28 1.91 -12.96
CA ARG A 92 3.98 0.93 -12.12
C ARG A 92 4.77 1.60 -10.99
N LEU A 93 5.42 2.74 -11.28
CA LEU A 93 6.15 3.53 -10.29
C LEU A 93 5.21 4.06 -9.20
N GLY A 94 4.08 4.67 -9.58
CA GLY A 94 3.05 5.15 -8.64
C GLY A 94 2.44 4.02 -7.81
N ASP A 95 2.02 2.94 -8.47
CA ASP A 95 1.44 1.74 -7.85
C ASP A 95 2.38 1.10 -6.83
N THR A 96 3.65 0.91 -7.21
CA THR A 96 4.68 0.33 -6.34
C THR A 96 4.95 1.24 -5.15
N SER A 97 5.04 2.55 -5.41
CA SER A 97 5.30 3.52 -4.35
C SER A 97 4.18 3.48 -3.31
N LEU A 98 2.92 3.55 -3.78
CA LEU A 98 1.72 3.60 -2.93
C LEU A 98 1.55 2.31 -2.12
N PHE A 99 1.74 1.16 -2.78
CA PHE A 99 1.63 -0.12 -2.11
C PHE A 99 2.73 -0.32 -1.06
N VAL A 100 3.98 0.02 -1.38
CA VAL A 100 5.11 -0.18 -0.46
C VAL A 100 5.02 0.77 0.74
N SER A 101 4.75 2.06 0.53
CA SER A 101 4.59 3.00 1.65
C SER A 101 3.33 2.73 2.47
N GLY A 102 2.23 2.34 1.83
CA GLY A 102 0.98 2.02 2.50
C GLY A 102 1.04 0.73 3.32
N MET A 103 1.46 -0.37 2.71
CA MET A 103 1.42 -1.70 3.35
C MET A 103 2.65 -1.99 4.21
N PHE A 104 3.79 -1.34 3.95
CA PHE A 104 5.07 -1.62 4.62
C PHE A 104 5.76 -0.38 5.21
N GLY A 105 5.04 0.74 5.38
CA GLY A 105 5.62 2.01 5.87
C GLY A 105 6.51 1.88 7.12
N GLU A 106 6.18 0.99 8.05
CA GLU A 106 6.99 0.78 9.26
C GLU A 106 8.34 0.11 9.04
N CYS A 107 8.41 -0.75 8.01
CA CYS A 107 9.67 -1.34 7.60
C CYS A 107 10.57 -0.28 6.92
N LEU A 108 9.97 0.74 6.30
CA LEU A 108 10.69 1.83 5.63
C LEU A 108 11.30 2.83 6.61
N ASN A 109 10.68 3.12 7.76
CA ASN A 109 11.25 3.99 8.81
C ASN A 109 12.58 3.47 9.40
N ARG A 110 12.95 2.21 9.11
CA ARG A 110 14.23 1.60 9.49
C ARG A 110 15.21 1.50 8.32
N SER A 111 14.81 1.94 7.14
CA SER A 111 15.59 1.85 5.92
C SER A 111 16.33 3.17 5.66
N VAL A 112 17.29 3.14 4.73
CA VAL A 112 18.09 4.33 4.35
C VAL A 112 17.22 5.41 3.68
N VAL A 113 16.03 5.03 3.20
CA VAL A 113 15.12 5.87 2.43
C VAL A 113 13.77 5.93 3.15
N ASP A 114 13.38 7.11 3.62
CA ASP A 114 12.16 7.27 4.43
C ASP A 114 10.88 7.12 3.58
N VAL A 115 9.75 6.89 4.24
CA VAL A 115 8.41 6.83 3.65
C VAL A 115 8.09 8.06 2.79
N ASP A 116 8.61 9.23 3.17
CA ASP A 116 8.46 10.49 2.44
C ASP A 116 8.99 10.41 1.01
N TYR A 117 10.07 9.66 0.76
CA TYR A 117 10.59 9.46 -0.59
C TYR A 117 9.60 8.69 -1.46
N TYR A 118 8.95 7.66 -0.91
CA TYR A 118 7.93 6.89 -1.64
C TYR A 118 6.71 7.76 -1.92
N ILE A 119 6.31 8.61 -0.96
CA ILE A 119 5.20 9.56 -1.12
C ILE A 119 5.50 10.55 -2.25
N GLU A 120 6.65 11.21 -2.21
CA GLU A 120 7.02 12.18 -3.24
C GLU A 120 7.16 11.53 -4.62
N MET A 121 7.83 10.38 -4.69
CA MET A 121 8.08 9.68 -5.94
C MET A 121 6.79 9.16 -6.57
N GLY A 122 5.92 8.56 -5.76
CA GLY A 122 4.65 8.02 -6.21
C GLY A 122 3.66 9.08 -6.64
N GLY A 123 3.53 10.18 -5.89
CA GLY A 123 2.67 11.30 -6.24
C GLY A 123 3.08 11.92 -7.59
N ARG A 124 4.36 12.22 -7.76
CA ARG A 124 4.89 12.74 -9.04
C ARG A 124 4.72 11.76 -10.21
N ALA A 125 4.77 10.46 -9.95
CA ALA A 125 4.55 9.46 -10.99
C ALA A 125 3.10 9.48 -11.51
N TYR A 126 2.11 9.62 -10.61
CA TYR A 126 0.71 9.77 -11.01
C TYR A 126 0.43 11.11 -11.68
N ASP A 127 1.01 12.21 -11.20
CA ASP A 127 0.90 13.52 -11.87
C ASP A 127 1.40 13.46 -13.32
N ALA A 128 2.61 12.94 -13.52
CA ALA A 128 3.18 12.74 -14.85
C ALA A 128 2.36 11.78 -15.72
N LEU A 129 1.73 10.77 -15.11
CA LEU A 129 0.81 9.86 -15.82
C LEU A 129 -0.47 10.60 -16.26
N GLY A 130 -1.00 11.48 -15.42
CA GLY A 130 -2.12 12.38 -15.74
C GLY A 130 -1.80 13.27 -16.94
N GLU A 131 -0.60 13.84 -17.01
CA GLU A 131 -0.16 14.59 -18.19
C GLU A 131 -0.11 13.73 -19.47
N VAL A 132 0.41 12.51 -19.37
CA VAL A 132 0.48 11.59 -20.50
C VAL A 132 -0.93 11.19 -20.98
N ALA A 133 -1.87 10.97 -20.04
CA ALA A 133 -3.26 10.68 -20.35
C ALA A 133 -3.93 11.88 -21.06
N ALA A 134 -3.74 13.09 -20.54
CA ALA A 134 -4.30 14.32 -21.10
C ALA A 134 -3.82 14.57 -22.54
N ARG A 135 -2.52 14.38 -22.82
CA ARG A 135 -1.96 14.50 -24.19
C ARG A 135 -2.58 13.51 -25.19
N ARG A 136 -3.17 12.41 -24.70
CA ARG A 136 -3.86 11.39 -25.51
C ARG A 136 -5.38 11.56 -25.55
N GLY A 137 -5.91 12.63 -24.94
CA GLY A 137 -7.35 12.86 -24.85
C GLY A 137 -8.08 11.91 -23.88
N VAL A 138 -7.35 11.31 -22.93
CA VAL A 138 -7.91 10.43 -21.88
C VAL A 138 -8.14 11.26 -20.60
N GLU A 139 -9.15 10.89 -19.83
CA GLU A 139 -9.47 11.52 -18.55
C GLU A 139 -8.30 11.43 -17.55
N ARG A 140 -7.96 12.56 -16.92
CA ARG A 140 -6.87 12.68 -15.92
C ARG A 140 -7.32 12.63 -14.46
N SER A 141 -8.63 12.73 -14.20
CA SER A 141 -9.22 12.91 -12.87
C SER A 141 -8.76 11.88 -11.83
N LEU A 142 -8.70 10.60 -12.22
CA LEU A 142 -8.20 9.52 -11.37
C LEU A 142 -6.72 9.74 -10.98
N TRP A 143 -5.88 10.09 -11.96
CA TRP A 143 -4.44 10.27 -11.73
C TRP A 143 -4.16 11.52 -10.90
N ASP A 144 -4.93 12.58 -11.12
CA ASP A 144 -4.87 13.79 -10.31
C ASP A 144 -5.25 13.50 -8.85
N GLU A 145 -6.36 12.78 -8.62
CA GLU A 145 -6.77 12.44 -7.26
C GLU A 145 -5.75 11.53 -6.56
N LEU A 146 -5.19 10.54 -7.27
CA LEU A 146 -4.14 9.67 -6.74
C LEU A 146 -2.86 10.44 -6.40
N SER A 147 -2.49 11.44 -7.21
CA SER A 147 -1.34 12.31 -6.98
C SER A 147 -1.58 13.24 -5.78
N GLU A 148 -2.68 13.99 -5.80
CA GLU A 148 -3.00 15.01 -4.79
C GLU A 148 -3.24 14.41 -3.40
N LYS A 149 -3.87 13.22 -3.34
CA LYS A 149 -4.22 12.56 -2.08
C LYS A 149 -3.24 11.48 -1.68
N PHE A 150 -2.07 11.38 -2.32
CA PHE A 150 -1.15 10.25 -2.16
C PHE A 150 -0.87 9.92 -0.69
N SER A 151 -0.46 10.90 0.12
CA SER A 151 -0.18 10.69 1.55
C SER A 151 -1.41 10.20 2.32
N GLN A 152 -2.60 10.71 2.01
CA GLN A 152 -3.84 10.25 2.64
C GLN A 152 -4.17 8.82 2.23
N LEU A 153 -3.93 8.45 0.98
CA LEU A 153 -4.11 7.09 0.48
C LEU A 153 -3.10 6.12 1.10
N VAL A 154 -1.88 6.56 1.40
CA VAL A 154 -0.89 5.79 2.17
C VAL A 154 -1.45 5.45 3.56
N GLU A 155 -2.04 6.41 4.27
CA GLU A 155 -2.67 6.18 5.58
C GLU A 155 -3.87 5.22 5.51
N VAL A 156 -4.66 5.32 4.44
CA VAL A 156 -5.76 4.38 4.15
C VAL A 156 -5.21 2.96 3.99
N LEU A 157 -4.20 2.77 3.14
CA LEU A 157 -3.60 1.44 2.93
C LEU A 157 -2.89 0.91 4.19
N ASN A 158 -2.31 1.80 5.00
CA ASN A 158 -1.73 1.42 6.29
C ASN A 158 -2.80 0.86 7.24
N GLU A 159 -4.00 1.45 7.26
CA GLU A 159 -5.13 0.91 8.00
C GLU A 159 -5.56 -0.47 7.48
N VAL A 160 -5.63 -0.62 6.15
CA VAL A 160 -5.95 -1.91 5.52
C VAL A 160 -4.96 -2.99 5.96
N ALA A 161 -3.66 -2.66 6.00
CA ALA A 161 -2.62 -3.57 6.46
C ALA A 161 -2.82 -3.98 7.94
N GLU A 162 -3.08 -3.02 8.83
CA GLU A 162 -3.35 -3.28 10.26
C GLU A 162 -4.58 -4.18 10.45
N ARG A 163 -5.67 -3.88 9.76
CA ARG A 163 -6.91 -4.68 9.80
C ARG A 163 -6.70 -6.10 9.27
N THR A 164 -5.85 -6.25 8.26
CA THR A 164 -5.49 -7.57 7.72
C THR A 164 -4.69 -8.39 8.75
N LEU A 165 -3.78 -7.76 9.51
CA LEU A 165 -3.02 -8.43 10.57
C LEU A 165 -3.92 -8.93 11.71
N LEU A 166 -4.96 -8.18 12.09
CA LEU A 166 -5.92 -8.58 13.12
C LEU A 166 -6.63 -9.90 12.82
N ASN A 167 -6.77 -10.28 11.57
CA ASN A 167 -7.46 -11.50 11.16
C ASN A 167 -6.61 -12.78 11.37
N SER A 168 -5.46 -12.69 12.06
CA SER A 168 -4.61 -13.84 12.40
C SER A 168 -3.92 -13.67 13.76
N ASP A 169 -3.76 -14.76 14.51
CA ASP A 169 -3.08 -14.74 15.81
C ASP A 169 -1.63 -14.23 15.72
N THR A 170 -0.93 -14.60 14.65
CA THR A 170 0.45 -14.12 14.40
C THR A 170 0.46 -12.63 14.05
N GLY A 171 -0.53 -12.14 13.31
CA GLY A 171 -0.67 -10.74 12.97
C GLY A 171 -1.07 -9.88 14.18
N LEU A 172 -1.86 -10.41 15.11
CA LEU A 172 -2.21 -9.73 16.36
C LEU A 172 -0.96 -9.42 17.22
N VAL A 173 -0.04 -10.38 17.35
CA VAL A 173 1.24 -10.16 18.06
C VAL A 173 2.07 -9.08 17.37
N ARG A 174 2.18 -9.13 16.03
CA ARG A 174 2.89 -8.10 15.25
C ARG A 174 2.27 -6.72 15.42
N LEU A 175 0.94 -6.64 15.46
CA LEU A 175 0.21 -5.40 15.66
C LEU A 175 0.43 -4.84 17.07
N TYR A 176 0.50 -5.69 18.09
CA TYR A 176 0.86 -5.30 19.45
C TYR A 176 2.29 -4.76 19.54
N GLU A 177 3.27 -5.40 18.90
CA GLU A 177 4.63 -4.88 18.81
C GLU A 177 4.70 -3.51 18.11
N LYS A 178 3.92 -3.35 17.03
CA LYS A 178 3.76 -2.08 16.32
C LYS A 178 3.24 -0.99 17.25
N TRP A 179 2.19 -1.29 18.01
CA TRP A 179 1.63 -0.36 18.99
C TRP A 179 2.64 0.03 20.08
N MET A 180 3.38 -0.95 20.61
CA MET A 180 4.43 -0.70 21.62
C MET A 180 5.56 0.20 21.11
N LYS A 181 5.90 0.12 19.81
CA LYS A 181 6.96 0.92 19.18
C LYS A 181 6.50 2.34 18.81
N THR A 182 5.28 2.46 18.30
CA THR A 182 4.77 3.71 17.69
C THR A 182 3.88 4.52 18.61
N GLY A 183 3.25 3.89 19.60
CA GLY A 183 2.20 4.49 20.41
C GLY A 183 0.92 4.83 19.63
N SER A 184 0.72 4.29 18.42
CA SER A 184 -0.40 4.64 17.55
C SER A 184 -1.76 4.48 18.24
N ALA A 185 -2.49 5.59 18.40
CA ALA A 185 -3.80 5.59 19.05
C ALA A 185 -4.81 4.69 18.32
N ARG A 186 -4.77 4.69 16.97
CA ARG A 186 -5.61 3.83 16.12
C ARG A 186 -5.37 2.35 16.42
N VAL A 187 -4.09 1.94 16.43
CA VAL A 187 -3.73 0.54 16.72
C VAL A 187 -4.14 0.15 18.14
N GLY A 188 -4.00 1.08 19.11
CA GLY A 188 -4.44 0.84 20.49
C GLY A 188 -5.96 0.68 20.64
N VAL A 189 -6.76 1.32 19.80
CA VAL A 189 -8.21 1.08 19.72
C VAL A 189 -8.47 -0.33 19.17
N MET A 190 -7.85 -0.68 18.04
CA MET A 190 -8.00 -2.00 17.40
C MET A 190 -7.64 -3.17 18.33
N LEU A 191 -6.53 -3.06 19.09
CA LEU A 191 -6.13 -4.09 20.04
C LEU A 191 -7.16 -4.28 21.17
N ARG A 192 -7.75 -3.18 21.66
CA ARG A 192 -8.78 -3.23 22.71
C ARG A 192 -10.07 -3.88 22.21
N GLU A 193 -10.45 -3.66 20.96
CA GLU A 193 -11.60 -4.31 20.33
C GLU A 193 -11.42 -5.84 20.24
N GLN A 194 -10.19 -6.33 20.14
CA GLN A 194 -9.85 -7.75 20.22
C GLN A 194 -9.64 -8.28 21.66
N GLY A 195 -9.98 -7.49 22.68
CA GLY A 195 -9.79 -7.87 24.09
C GLY A 195 -8.33 -7.85 24.56
N VAL A 196 -7.40 -7.33 23.76
CA VAL A 196 -5.99 -7.16 24.15
C VAL A 196 -5.82 -5.83 24.88
N PRO A 197 -5.34 -5.82 26.14
CA PRO A 197 -5.12 -4.58 26.87
C PRO A 197 -3.98 -3.76 26.23
N ALA A 198 -4.33 -2.63 25.61
CA ALA A 198 -3.38 -1.62 25.15
C ALA A 198 -2.93 -0.75 26.35
N ILE A 199 -2.25 -1.36 27.33
CA ILE A 199 -1.74 -0.67 28.53
C ILE A 199 -0.32 -0.18 28.24
N VAL A 200 -0.13 1.14 28.15
CA VAL A 200 1.21 1.72 27.98
C VAL A 200 1.95 1.41 29.27
N GLY A 201 2.95 0.53 29.19
CA GLY A 201 3.95 0.45 30.23
C GLY A 201 4.68 1.79 30.27
N VAL A 202 4.22 2.72 31.12
CA VAL A 202 5.02 3.87 31.52
C VAL A 202 6.38 3.29 31.93
N PRO A 203 7.51 3.72 31.33
CA PRO A 203 8.81 3.23 31.76
C PRO A 203 8.98 3.60 33.23
N ARG A 204 8.88 2.61 34.12
CA ARG A 204 9.23 2.77 35.53
C ARG A 204 10.75 2.88 35.62
N GLY A 205 11.22 4.11 35.78
CA GLY A 205 12.58 4.45 36.22
C GLY A 205 12.67 5.98 36.32
N ARG A 206 12.70 6.59 37.50
CA ARG A 206 13.72 6.43 38.54
C ARG A 206 13.10 6.74 39.90
N PHE A 207 13.23 5.82 40.86
CA PHE A 207 13.29 6.22 42.26
C PHE A 207 14.63 6.95 42.44
N VAL A 208 14.56 8.22 42.83
CA VAL A 208 15.69 8.92 43.44
C VAL A 208 15.31 9.08 44.90
N GLN A 209 15.99 8.35 45.77
CA GLN A 209 16.13 8.70 47.18
C GLN A 209 17.07 9.90 47.30
#